data_AF-X1KXY8-F1
#
_entry.id   AF-X1KXY8-F1
#
_cell.length_a   1.000
_cell.length_b   1.000
_cell.length_c   1.000
_cell.angle_alpha   90.00
_cell.angle_beta   90.00
_cell.angle_gamma   90.00
#
_symmetry.space_group_name_H-M   'P 1'
#
loop_
_entity.id
_entity.type
_entity.pdbx_description
1 polymer ?
#
loop_
_entity_poly.entity_id
_entity_poly.type
_entity_poly.pdbx_seq_one_letter_code
_entity_poly.pdbx_strand_id
1 'polypeptide(L)' 'IADGEPHLHVVVSYADEETYSGHLEDSSEVLYLAEIAILVFNDLKMARHLDEQSRIRLLGPEG' A
#
# COMPACT_ATOMS: atom_id res chain seq x y z
N ILE A 1 -8.06 -2.33 1.34
CA ILE A 1 -7.03 -3.16 1.99
C ILE A 1 -7.53 -4.60 1.86
N ALA A 2 -6.73 -5.49 1.25
CA ALA A 2 -7.18 -6.81 0.85
C ALA A 2 -6.90 -7.79 1.98
N ASP A 3 -7.94 -8.29 2.65
CA ASP A 3 -7.84 -9.17 3.83
C ASP A 3 -6.79 -8.72 4.87
N GLY A 4 -6.83 -7.44 5.25
CA GLY A 4 -5.88 -6.86 6.20
C GLY A 4 -4.46 -6.60 5.66
N GLU A 5 -4.17 -6.97 4.41
CA GLU A 5 -2.87 -6.76 3.77
C GLU A 5 -2.85 -5.53 2.84
N PRO A 6 -2.23 -4.43 3.26
CA PRO A 6 -2.13 -3.23 2.44
C PRO A 6 -1.06 -3.37 1.34
N HIS A 7 -1.17 -2.57 0.30
CA HIS A 7 -0.09 -2.32 -0.67
C HIS A 7 -0.14 -0.83 -0.96
N LEU A 8 0.77 -0.10 -0.32
CA LEU A 8 0.80 1.36 -0.35
C LEU A 8 2.09 1.79 -1.02
N HIS A 9 1.98 2.74 -1.94
CA HIS A 9 3.12 3.47 -2.47
C HIS A 9 3.02 4.91 -1.97
N VAL A 10 4.16 5.51 -1.72
CA VAL A 10 4.25 6.89 -1.21
C VAL A 10 5.19 7.70 -2.08
N VAL A 11 4.94 9.00 -2.11
CA VAL A 11 5.82 10.01 -2.71
C VAL A 11 6.10 11.04 -1.61
N VAL A 12 7.38 11.31 -1.36
CA VAL A 12 7.84 12.19 -0.29
C VAL A 12 8.85 13.18 -0.87
N SER A 13 8.68 14.45 -0.57
CA SER A 13 9.63 15.51 -0.96
C SER A 13 10.43 15.95 0.25
N TYR A 14 11.73 16.20 0.06
CA TYR A 14 12.60 16.71 1.10
C TYR A 14 12.91 18.20 0.85
N ALA A 15 12.15 19.08 1.50
CA ALA A 15 12.25 20.53 1.35
C ALA A 15 12.28 20.97 -0.14
N ASP A 16 13.30 21.73 -0.53
CA ASP A 16 13.53 22.19 -1.91
C ASP A 16 14.43 21.23 -2.72
N GLU A 17 14.70 20.03 -2.21
CA GLU A 17 15.52 19.01 -2.88
C GLU A 17 14.67 18.06 -3.74
N GLU A 18 15.16 16.84 -3.93
CA GLU A 18 14.52 15.83 -4.75
C GLU A 18 13.31 15.17 -4.08
N THR A 19 12.51 14.53 -4.92
CA THR A 19 11.34 13.76 -4.50
C THR A 19 11.67 12.28 -4.60
N TYR A 20 11.36 11.54 -3.55
CA TYR A 20 11.53 10.11 -3.44
C TYR A 20 10.17 9.42 -3.57
N SER A 21 10.14 8.25 -4.22
CA SER A 21 8.92 7.48 -4.39
C SER A 21 9.20 5.99 -4.33
N GLY A 22 8.26 5.22 -3.80
CA GLY A 22 8.40 3.76 -3.75
C GLY A 22 7.32 3.08 -2.91
N HIS A 23 7.59 1.83 -2.54
CA HIS A 23 6.78 1.10 -1.59
C HIS A 23 6.89 1.74 -0.20
N LEU A 24 5.77 1.88 0.50
CA LEU A 24 5.77 2.31 1.88
C LEU A 24 6.18 1.12 2.76
N GLU A 25 7.31 1.24 3.43
CA GLU A 25 7.88 0.18 4.27
C GLU A 25 7.48 0.35 5.75
N ASP A 26 7.57 -0.74 6.50
CA ASP A 26 7.40 -0.74 7.95
C ASP A 26 8.35 0.25 8.63
N SER A 27 7.93 0.75 9.80
CA SER A 27 8.66 1.79 10.57
C SER A 27 8.67 3.19 9.94
N SER A 28 7.93 3.41 8.85
CA SER A 28 7.64 4.77 8.38
C SER A 28 6.80 5.52 9.41
N GLU A 29 7.24 6.72 9.82
CA GLU A 29 6.58 7.51 10.86
C GLU A 29 5.96 8.79 10.31
N VAL A 30 4.78 9.14 10.83
CA VAL A 30 4.14 10.44 10.55
C VAL A 30 4.79 11.50 11.43
N LEU A 31 5.40 12.51 10.82
CA LEU A 31 6.10 13.57 11.56
C LEU A 31 5.15 14.53 12.29
N TYR A 32 4.07 14.95 11.62
CA TYR A 32 3.10 15.92 12.17
C TYR A 32 1.64 15.48 11.98
N LEU A 33 1.22 15.28 10.73
CA LEU A 33 -0.15 14.91 10.37
C LEU A 33 -0.14 14.09 9.07
N ALA A 34 -0.97 13.05 9.03
CA ALA A 34 -1.30 12.32 7.81
C ALA A 34 -2.82 12.26 7.68
N GLU A 35 -3.34 12.78 6.58
CA GLU A 35 -4.76 12.72 6.25
C GLU A 35 -4.98 11.60 5.25
N ILE A 36 -5.80 10.62 5.60
CA ILE A 36 -6.03 9.42 4.78
C ILE A 36 -7.53 9.26 4.55
N ALA A 37 -7.94 9.29 3.28
CA ALA A 37 -9.31 8.95 2.88
C ALA A 37 -9.35 7.49 2.41
N ILE A 38 -10.22 6.68 3.03
CA ILE A 38 -10.39 5.26 2.69
C ILE A 38 -11.77 5.04 2.08
N LEU A 39 -11.81 4.53 0.85
CA LEU A 39 -13.04 4.02 0.24
C LEU A 39 -13.18 2.52 0.51
N VAL A 40 -14.31 2.12 1.08
CA VAL A 40 -14.62 0.73 1.42
C VAL A 40 -15.57 0.15 0.38
N PHE A 41 -15.22 -1.03 -0.15
CA PHE A 41 -16.08 -1.81 -1.05
C PHE A 41 -16.61 -3.03 -0.29
N ASN A 42 -17.86 -2.96 0.18
CA ASN A 42 -18.42 -3.98 1.09
C ASN A 42 -18.59 -5.36 0.43
N ASP A 43 -18.88 -5.40 -0.88
CA ASP A 43 -19.18 -6.64 -1.60
C ASP A 43 -17.98 -7.20 -2.38
N LEU A 44 -16.84 -6.48 -2.38
CA LEU A 44 -15.65 -6.87 -3.10
C LEU A 44 -14.66 -7.56 -2.16
N LYS A 45 -14.68 -8.89 -2.17
CA LYS A 45 -13.80 -9.74 -1.37
C LYS A 45 -12.50 -10.04 -2.10
N MET A 46 -11.39 -9.52 -1.60
CA MET A 46 -10.09 -9.59 -2.26
C MET A 46 -8.99 -9.96 -1.27
N ALA A 47 -8.08 -10.82 -1.70
CA ALA A 47 -6.91 -11.26 -0.97
C ALA A 47 -5.63 -11.11 -1.79
N ARG A 48 -4.49 -11.28 -1.12
CA ARG A 48 -3.15 -11.27 -1.72
C ARG A 48 -2.64 -12.69 -1.89
N HIS A 49 -2.33 -13.08 -3.13
CA HIS A 49 -1.88 -14.42 -3.48
C HIS A 49 -0.43 -14.39 -3.94
N LEU A 50 0.40 -15.33 -3.46
CA LEU A 50 1.76 -15.46 -3.96
C LEU A 50 1.71 -15.90 -5.44
N ASP A 51 2.30 -15.09 -6.30
CA ASP A 51 2.53 -15.45 -7.69
C ASP A 51 3.90 -16.12 -7.83
N GLU A 52 3.91 -17.39 -8.23
CA GLU A 52 5.12 -18.21 -8.33
C GLU A 52 6.13 -17.70 -9.37
N GLN A 53 5.66 -16.98 -10.40
CA GLN A 53 6.53 -16.47 -11.47
C GLN A 53 7.29 -15.22 -11.03
N SER A 54 6.57 -14.26 -10.47
CA SER A 54 7.13 -12.97 -10.04
C SER A 54 7.64 -12.99 -8.61
N ARG A 55 7.28 -14.02 -7.81
CA ARG A 55 7.59 -14.17 -6.38
C ARG A 55 7.13 -12.99 -5.53
N ILE A 56 6.07 -12.31 -5.98
CA ILE A 56 5.39 -11.24 -5.23
C ILE A 56 3.93 -11.59 -4.99
N ARG A 57 3.30 -10.91 -4.04
CA ARG A 57 1.89 -11.15 -3.71
C ARG A 57 0.97 -10.22 -4.51
N LEU A 58 0.24 -10.80 -5.46
CA LEU A 58 -0.68 -10.08 -6.34
C LEU A 58 -2.08 -10.00 -5.75
N LEU A 59 -2.84 -8.97 -6.12
CA LEU A 59 -4.23 -8.80 -5.71
C LEU A 59 -5.14 -9.69 -6.55
N GLY A 60 -6.01 -10.47 -5.90
CA GLY A 60 -7.03 -11.29 -6.57
C GLY A 60 -8.26 -11.51 -5.68
N PRO A 61 -9.32 -12.12 -6.20
CA PRO A 61 -10.50 -12.48 -5.40
C PRO A 61 -10.11 -13.35 -4.20
N GLU A 62 -10.85 -13.24 -3.10
CA GLU A 62 -10.84 -14.28 -2.07
C GLU A 62 -11.37 -15.59 -2.70
N GLY A 63 -10.66 -16.69 -2.46
CA GLY A 63 -11.01 -18.03 -2.95
C GLY A 63 -12.08 -18.72 -2.11
#